data_AF-A0A9P6CVI2-F1
#
_entry.id   AF-A0A9P6CVI2-F1
#
_cell.length_a   1.000
_cell.length_b   1.000
_cell.length_c   1.000
_cell.angle_alpha   90.00
_cell.angle_beta   90.00
_cell.angle_gamma   90.00
#
_symmetry.space_group_name_H-M   'P 1'
#
loop_
_entity.id
_entity.type
_entity.pdbx_description
1 polymer ?
#
loop_
_entity_poly.entity_id
_entity_poly.type
_entity_poly.pdbx_seq_one_letter_code
_entity_poly.pdbx_strand_id
1 'polypeptide(L)'
;MLSSSESEIRTKSPIRRVPYDVLNEIFIQCLFPHSLRVDERRPRLRLIQNAPMVLCQVCSSWRTMALSTPNLWSRLTFFITVQETTQGPGSWAILKHDLEFLQYWRRNQGEIAPVISLYI
;
A
#
# COMPACT_ATOMS: atom_id res chain seq x y z
N MET A 1 -7.83 48.36 -21.16
CA MET A 1 -6.59 47.56 -21.07
C MET A 1 -6.30 47.18 -19.62
N LEU A 2 -7.13 46.33 -18.99
CA LEU A 2 -6.83 45.61 -17.73
C LEU A 2 -7.74 44.37 -17.74
N SER A 3 -7.36 43.34 -18.50
CA SER A 3 -8.19 42.13 -18.71
C SER A 3 -7.39 40.82 -18.71
N SER A 4 -6.12 40.80 -18.26
CA SER A 4 -5.25 39.64 -18.55
C SER A 4 -4.47 39.04 -17.37
N SER A 5 -4.78 39.34 -16.11
CA SER A 5 -4.01 38.77 -14.98
C SER A 5 -4.78 37.99 -13.92
N GLU A 6 -6.11 37.85 -14.01
CA GLU A 6 -6.91 37.16 -12.97
C GLU A 6 -7.39 35.74 -13.35
N SER A 7 -7.13 35.25 -14.56
CA SER A 7 -7.66 33.95 -15.03
C SER A 7 -6.69 32.76 -14.94
N GLU A 8 -5.51 32.91 -14.32
CA GLU A 8 -4.47 31.87 -14.38
C GLU A 8 -4.08 31.19 -13.07
N ILE A 9 -4.81 31.40 -11.97
CA ILE A 9 -4.74 30.45 -10.85
C ILE A 9 -5.68 29.28 -11.17
N ARG A 10 -5.31 28.51 -12.20
CA ARG A 10 -5.84 27.17 -12.46
C ARG A 10 -5.62 26.40 -11.16
N THR A 11 -6.67 26.25 -10.35
CA THR A 11 -6.65 25.67 -9.01
C THR A 11 -6.27 24.19 -9.09
N LYS A 12 -4.99 23.93 -9.35
CA LYS A 12 -4.41 22.61 -9.16
C LYS A 12 -4.47 22.36 -7.66
N SER A 13 -5.10 21.25 -7.28
CA SER A 13 -5.17 20.80 -5.89
C SER A 13 -3.84 21.08 -5.18
N PRO A 14 -3.84 21.68 -3.96
CA PRO A 14 -2.62 22.07 -3.24
C PRO A 14 -1.56 20.95 -3.19
N ILE A 15 -2.02 19.70 -3.16
CA ILE A 15 -1.17 18.52 -3.12
C ILE A 15 -0.29 18.32 -4.37
N ARG A 16 -0.69 18.89 -5.51
CA ARG A 16 0.10 18.86 -6.75
C ARG A 16 1.24 19.88 -6.76
N ARG A 17 1.31 20.76 -5.76
CA ARG A 17 2.40 21.74 -5.57
C ARG A 17 3.48 21.21 -4.63
N VAL A 18 3.21 20.10 -3.93
CA VAL A 18 4.18 19.46 -3.04
C VAL A 18 5.27 18.83 -3.90
N PRO A 19 6.57 19.12 -3.63
CA PRO A 19 7.68 18.46 -4.31
C PRO A 19 7.59 16.93 -4.16
N TYR A 20 8.10 16.22 -5.16
CA TYR A 20 8.08 14.76 -5.19
C TYR A 20 8.68 14.15 -3.91
N ASP A 21 9.87 14.62 -3.50
CA ASP A 21 10.60 14.07 -2.34
C ASP A 21 9.83 14.28 -1.04
N VAL A 22 9.20 15.44 -0.86
CA VAL A 22 8.40 15.74 0.33
C VAL A 22 7.16 14.85 0.37
N LEU A 23 6.49 14.67 -0.76
CA LEU A 23 5.31 13.79 -0.83
C LEU A 23 5.68 12.32 -0.60
N ASN A 24 6.84 11.91 -1.09
CA ASN A 24 7.38 10.58 -0.87
C ASN A 24 7.73 10.32 0.61
N GLU A 25 8.37 11.29 1.27
CA GLU A 25 8.64 11.21 2.71
C GLU A 25 7.34 11.11 3.51
N ILE A 26 6.32 11.90 3.17
CA ILE A 26 4.99 11.78 3.78
C ILE A 26 4.45 10.35 3.63
N PHE A 27 4.54 9.77 2.43
CA PHE A 27 4.08 8.41 2.17
C PHE A 27 4.82 7.38 3.02
N ILE A 28 6.15 7.52 3.15
CA ILE A 28 6.98 6.64 3.99
C ILE A 28 6.56 6.75 5.46
N GLN A 29 6.36 7.97 5.97
CA GLN A 29 5.92 8.19 7.34
C GLN A 29 4.52 7.61 7.61
N CYS A 30 3.63 7.60 6.60
CA CYS A 30 2.33 6.94 6.70
C CYS A 30 2.39 5.40 6.80
N LEU A 31 3.52 4.76 6.45
CA LEU A 31 3.73 3.32 6.63
C LEU A 31 4.03 2.93 8.07
N PHE A 32 4.27 3.91 8.94
CA PHE A 32 4.50 3.71 10.36
C PHE A 32 3.27 4.12 11.18
N PRO A 33 2.16 3.35 11.21
CA PRO A 33 1.20 3.52 12.28
C PRO A 33 1.85 2.98 13.54
N HIS A 34 2.27 3.90 14.41
CA HIS A 34 2.17 3.67 15.84
C HIS A 34 0.76 3.09 16.10
N SER A 35 0.68 1.80 16.43
CA SER A 35 -0.56 1.10 16.79
C SER A 35 -1.50 0.72 15.64
N LEU A 36 -1.09 -0.21 14.77
CA LEU A 36 -2.07 -1.16 14.23
C LEU A 36 -2.50 -2.09 15.38
N ARG A 37 -3.42 -1.65 16.27
CA ARG A 37 -4.04 -2.54 17.26
C ARG A 37 -4.74 -3.65 16.49
N VAL A 38 -4.19 -4.86 16.47
CA VAL A 38 -4.80 -6.02 15.83
C VAL A 38 -6.12 -6.31 16.55
N ASP A 39 -7.21 -5.84 15.96
CA ASP A 39 -8.56 -6.30 16.24
C ASP A 39 -8.70 -7.64 15.52
N GLU A 40 -8.48 -8.70 16.30
CA GLU A 40 -8.59 -10.11 15.90
C GLU A 40 -9.98 -10.42 15.32
N ARG A 41 -11.00 -9.60 15.61
CA ARG A 41 -12.38 -9.82 15.15
C ARG A 41 -12.59 -9.41 13.70
N ARG A 42 -11.69 -8.62 13.09
CA ARG A 42 -11.86 -8.07 11.72
C ARG A 42 -10.54 -8.02 10.92
N PRO A 43 -9.90 -9.17 10.63
CA PRO A 43 -8.61 -9.21 9.95
C PRO A 43 -8.66 -8.63 8.51
N ARG A 44 -9.77 -8.82 7.79
CA ARG A 44 -9.91 -8.41 6.37
C ARG A 44 -9.93 -6.89 6.14
N LEU A 45 -10.38 -6.10 7.11
CA LEU A 45 -10.45 -4.64 6.99
C LEU A 45 -9.06 -3.97 7.01
N ARG A 46 -8.01 -4.69 7.43
CA ARG A 46 -6.63 -4.19 7.46
C ARG A 46 -5.90 -4.28 6.12
N LEU A 47 -6.32 -5.15 5.21
CA LEU A 47 -5.67 -5.28 3.90
C LEU A 47 -5.69 -3.97 3.10
N ILE A 48 -6.77 -3.22 3.28
CA ILE A 48 -6.99 -1.93 2.65
C ILE A 48 -6.15 -0.84 3.32
N GLN A 49 -5.79 -0.97 4.61
CA GLN A 49 -5.00 0.01 5.37
C GLN A 49 -3.48 -0.17 5.24
N ASN A 50 -3.04 -1.23 4.56
CA ASN A 50 -1.63 -1.45 4.27
C ASN A 50 -1.19 -0.44 3.19
N ALA A 51 -0.77 0.75 3.64
CA ALA A 51 0.02 1.67 2.84
C ALA A 51 1.15 0.85 2.21
N PRO A 52 1.30 0.78 0.87
CA PRO A 52 1.02 1.78 -0.17
C PRO A 52 -0.30 1.65 -0.94
N MET A 53 -1.14 0.64 -0.71
CA MET A 53 -2.34 0.42 -1.53
C MET A 53 -3.37 1.54 -1.43
N VAL A 54 -3.53 2.13 -0.25
CA VAL A 54 -4.35 3.34 -0.04
C VAL A 54 -3.88 4.48 -0.95
N LEU A 55 -2.56 4.70 -1.00
CA LEU A 55 -1.96 5.78 -1.78
C LEU A 55 -2.20 5.57 -3.27
N CYS A 56 -2.10 4.31 -3.73
CA CYS A 56 -2.41 3.91 -5.09
C CYS A 56 -3.87 4.14 -5.49
N GLN A 57 -4.81 4.32 -4.56
CA GLN A 57 -6.22 4.52 -4.86
C GLN A 57 -6.63 6.01 -4.94
N VAL A 58 -5.79 6.95 -4.49
CA VAL A 58 -6.15 8.38 -4.47
C VAL A 58 -6.18 9.01 -5.85
N CYS A 59 -5.10 8.89 -6.62
CA CYS A 59 -5.04 9.37 -8.01
C CYS A 59 -3.94 8.65 -8.81
N SER A 60 -3.93 8.80 -10.13
CA SER A 60 -2.92 8.18 -11.00
C SER A 60 -1.49 8.62 -10.68
N SER A 61 -1.27 9.90 -10.37
CA SER A 61 0.04 10.42 -10.01
C SER A 61 0.60 9.79 -8.73
N TRP A 62 -0.25 9.59 -7.73
CA TRP A 62 0.13 8.93 -6.47
C TRP A 62 0.42 7.46 -6.67
N ARG A 63 -0.36 6.79 -7.51
CA ARG A 63 -0.10 5.40 -7.89
C ARG A 63 1.26 5.24 -8.57
N THR A 64 1.58 6.08 -9.54
CA THR A 64 2.90 6.05 -10.20
C THR A 64 4.02 6.25 -9.20
N MET A 65 3.92 7.27 -8.34
CA MET A 65 4.91 7.53 -7.28
C MET A 65 5.07 6.36 -6.33
N ALA A 66 3.96 5.77 -5.88
CA ALA A 66 3.99 4.67 -4.92
C ALA A 66 4.61 3.41 -5.52
N LEU A 67 4.29 3.08 -6.77
CA LEU A 67 4.89 1.94 -7.49
C LEU A 67 6.38 2.16 -7.82
N SER A 68 6.81 3.41 -8.02
CA SER A 68 8.21 3.76 -8.30
C SER A 68 9.06 3.92 -7.04
N THR A 69 8.51 3.73 -5.84
CA THR A 69 9.24 3.89 -4.58
C THR A 69 9.30 2.54 -3.84
N PRO A 70 10.34 1.71 -4.06
CA PRO A 70 10.47 0.39 -3.44
C PRO A 70 10.44 0.40 -1.91
N ASN A 71 10.95 1.46 -1.28
CA ASN A 71 10.90 1.64 0.18
C ASN A 71 9.47 1.54 0.73
N LEU A 72 8.46 1.95 -0.03
CA LEU A 72 7.06 1.86 0.41
C LEU A 72 6.55 0.42 0.51
N TRP A 73 7.22 -0.51 -0.16
CA TRP A 73 6.87 -1.92 -0.21
C TRP A 73 7.79 -2.77 0.68
N SER A 74 8.69 -2.15 1.44
CA SER A 74 9.67 -2.85 2.29
C SER A 74 9.05 -3.56 3.50
N ARG A 75 7.83 -3.19 3.92
CA ARG A 75 7.19 -3.72 5.13
C ARG A 75 5.77 -4.15 4.86
N LEU A 76 5.48 -5.43 5.12
CA LEU A 76 4.15 -6.01 4.96
C LEU A 76 3.70 -6.69 6.25
N THR A 77 2.53 -6.32 6.74
CA THR A 77 1.78 -7.09 7.73
C THR A 77 0.56 -7.70 7.04
N PHE A 78 0.46 -9.03 7.03
CA PHE A 78 -0.53 -9.75 6.25
C PHE A 78 -1.11 -10.94 7.01
N PHE A 79 -2.43 -11.12 6.90
CA PHE A 79 -3.13 -12.29 7.42
C PHE A 79 -3.30 -13.30 6.29
N ILE A 80 -2.72 -14.48 6.45
CA ILE A 80 -2.83 -15.55 5.49
C ILE A 80 -4.02 -16.43 5.87
N THR A 81 -4.94 -16.63 4.93
CA THR A 81 -6.01 -17.60 5.08
C THR A 81 -5.53 -18.96 4.60
N VAL A 82 -5.59 -19.96 5.48
CA VAL A 82 -5.30 -21.36 5.15
C VAL A 82 -6.60 -22.17 5.13
N GLN A 83 -6.70 -23.12 4.20
CA GLN A 83 -7.79 -24.09 4.12
C GLN A 83 -7.23 -25.51 4.18
N GLU A 84 -7.91 -26.38 4.91
CA GLU A 84 -7.62 -27.81 4.89
C GLU A 84 -7.91 -28.36 3.48
N THR A 85 -6.96 -29.09 2.93
CA THR A 85 -7.07 -29.66 1.60
C THR A 85 -7.63 -31.07 1.67
N THR A 86 -8.23 -31.53 0.57
CA THR A 86 -8.71 -32.91 0.45
C THR A 86 -7.59 -33.94 0.32
N GLN A 87 -6.30 -33.52 0.35
CA GLN A 87 -5.15 -34.41 0.15
C GLN A 87 -4.78 -35.24 1.39
N GLY A 88 -5.49 -35.04 2.51
CA GLY A 88 -5.35 -35.83 3.72
C GLY A 88 -5.40 -34.96 4.98
N PRO A 89 -5.62 -35.58 6.15
CA PRO A 89 -5.65 -34.87 7.42
C PRO A 89 -4.31 -34.17 7.67
N GLY A 90 -4.38 -32.87 8.00
CA GLY A 90 -3.19 -32.05 8.20
C GLY A 90 -2.52 -31.55 6.92
N SER A 91 -3.23 -31.56 5.79
CA SER A 91 -2.81 -30.83 4.60
C SER A 91 -3.49 -29.47 4.55
N TRP A 92 -2.73 -28.38 4.53
CA TRP A 92 -3.27 -27.02 4.43
C TRP A 92 -2.73 -26.32 3.20
N ALA A 93 -3.59 -25.55 2.52
CA ALA A 93 -3.22 -24.70 1.41
C ALA A 93 -3.54 -23.24 1.72
N ILE A 94 -2.65 -22.34 1.29
CA ILE A 94 -2.90 -20.91 1.28
C ILE A 94 -3.95 -20.59 0.21
N LEU A 95 -4.89 -19.72 0.53
CA LEU A 95 -5.88 -19.27 -0.44
C LEU A 95 -5.22 -18.59 -1.65
N LYS A 96 -5.77 -18.86 -2.84
CA LYS A 96 -5.22 -18.35 -4.11
C LYS A 96 -5.07 -16.81 -4.12
N HIS A 97 -6.06 -16.09 -3.60
CA HIS A 97 -6.01 -14.62 -3.58
C HIS A 97 -4.94 -14.07 -2.64
N ASP A 98 -4.62 -14.78 -1.55
CA ASP A 98 -3.53 -14.41 -0.64
C ASP A 98 -2.18 -14.61 -1.32
N LEU A 99 -2.01 -15.71 -2.07
CA LEU A 99 -0.81 -15.93 -2.89
C LEU A 99 -0.66 -14.87 -3.98
N GLU A 100 -1.73 -14.55 -4.71
CA GLU A 100 -1.72 -13.52 -5.75
C GLU A 100 -1.36 -12.15 -5.16
N PHE A 101 -1.88 -11.81 -3.99
CA PHE A 101 -1.52 -10.59 -3.29
C PHE A 101 -0.04 -10.56 -2.90
N LEU A 102 0.48 -11.64 -2.31
CA LEU A 102 1.89 -11.74 -1.91
C LEU A 102 2.82 -11.65 -3.13
N GLN A 103 2.45 -12.26 -4.25
CA GLN A 103 3.19 -12.15 -5.52
C GLN A 103 3.17 -10.71 -6.06
N TYR A 104 2.00 -10.06 -6.06
CA TYR A 104 1.87 -8.67 -6.45
C TYR A 104 2.73 -7.76 -5.55
N TRP A 105 2.69 -7.97 -4.24
CA TRP A 105 3.51 -7.21 -3.29
C TRP A 105 5.00 -7.36 -3.59
N ARG A 106 5.48 -8.61 -3.73
CA ARG A 106 6.88 -8.92 -4.03
C ARG A 106 7.38 -8.19 -5.27
N ARG A 107 6.55 -8.08 -6.31
CA ARG A 107 6.92 -7.42 -7.57
C ARG A 107 7.31 -5.95 -7.39
N ASN A 108 6.78 -5.28 -6.38
CA ASN A 108 6.99 -3.84 -6.17
C ASN A 108 8.14 -3.53 -5.17
N GLN A 109 8.75 -4.54 -4.54
CA GLN A 109 9.80 -4.36 -3.54
C GLN A 109 11.17 -3.99 -4.11
N GLY A 110 11.36 -4.09 -5.42
CA GLY A 110 12.69 -3.95 -6.04
C GLY A 110 13.68 -4.96 -5.44
N GLU A 111 14.91 -4.52 -5.15
CA GLU A 111 15.98 -5.34 -4.56
C GLU A 111 15.99 -5.34 -3.02
N ILE A 112 15.01 -4.68 -2.38
CA ILE A 112 14.97 -4.51 -0.93
C ILE A 112 14.44 -5.79 -0.27
N ALA A 113 15.19 -6.33 0.69
CA ALA A 113 14.72 -7.44 1.50
C ALA A 113 13.50 -7.02 2.35
N PRO A 114 12.32 -7.66 2.20
CA PRO A 114 11.15 -7.34 3.01
C PRO A 114 11.38 -7.61 4.50
N VAL A 115 10.68 -6.84 5.33
CA VAL A 115 10.21 -7.32 6.63
C VAL A 115 8.74 -7.73 6.47
N ILE A 116 8.48 -9.05 6.47
CA ILE A 116 7.12 -9.61 6.41
C ILE A 116 6.74 -10.16 7.77
N SER A 117 5.62 -9.68 8.32
CA SER A 117 4.98 -10.27 9.49
C SER A 117 3.70 -10.99 9.05
N LEU A 118 3.74 -12.32 9.10
CA LEU A 118 2.64 -13.20 8.71
C LEU A 118 1.88 -13.66 9.94
N TYR A 119 0.57 -13.54 9.89
CA TYR A 119 -0.35 -14.03 10.91
C TYR A 119 -1.27 -15.07 10.25
N ILE A 120 -1.45 -16.22 10.90
CA ILE A 120 -2.27 -17.36 10.45
C ILE A 120 -3.45 -17.48 11.40
#